data_AF-A0A453FRN6-F1
#
_entry.id   AF-A0A453FRN6-F1
#
_cell.length_a   1.000
_cell.length_b   1.000
_cell.length_c   1.000
_cell.angle_alpha   90.00
_cell.angle_beta   90.00
_cell.angle_gamma   90.00
#
_symmetry.space_group_name_H-M   'P 1'
#
loop_
_entity.id
_entity.type
_entity.pdbx_description
1 polymer ?
#
loop_
_entity_poly.entity_id
_entity_poly.type
_entity_poly.pdbx_seq_one_letter_code
_entity_poly.pdbx_strand_id
1 'polypeptide(L)'
;MQTPTRVGNLKEKASFKNPDEFYFKMINSKTVDGIHRPEANNKYTEEERMLLKHKDMGYIFQAVQSERKKVERLSSTLHAVDDKRSNKHIYFAEDREEAKEIRSRIGQSSSTPQFGNIPSRIKRKTASSYKELESRKERVKNLEKLYADMALQKELKKPGRKRKLREEEIVNSASQTVYKW
;
A
#
# COMPACT_ATOMS: atom_id res chain seq x y z
N MET A 1 24.17 -37.80 -47.83
CA MET A 1 24.90 -37.50 -46.59
C MET A 1 23.94 -36.81 -45.63
N GLN A 2 23.72 -37.38 -44.45
CA GLN A 2 22.79 -36.84 -43.46
C GLN A 2 23.53 -35.76 -42.66
N THR A 3 23.05 -34.52 -42.68
CA THR A 3 23.67 -33.44 -41.93
C THR A 3 23.47 -33.71 -40.43
N PRO A 4 24.53 -33.70 -39.61
CA PRO A 4 24.39 -33.99 -38.20
C PRO A 4 23.51 -32.93 -37.53
N THR A 5 22.55 -33.40 -36.73
CA THR A 5 21.61 -32.52 -36.02
C THR A 5 22.37 -31.66 -35.01
N ARG A 6 21.88 -30.43 -34.76
CA ARG A 6 22.52 -29.46 -33.84
C ARG A 6 22.85 -30.06 -32.47
N VAL A 7 22.00 -30.95 -31.95
CA VAL A 7 22.20 -31.63 -30.67
C VAL A 7 23.35 -32.66 -30.74
N GLY A 8 23.47 -33.40 -31.85
CA GLY A 8 24.58 -34.34 -32.06
C GLY A 8 25.94 -33.63 -32.00
N ASN A 9 26.07 -32.51 -32.73
CA ASN A 9 27.30 -31.71 -32.73
C ASN A 9 27.64 -31.13 -31.36
N LEU A 10 26.64 -30.78 -30.53
CA LEU A 10 26.87 -30.28 -29.17
C LEU A 10 27.33 -31.40 -28.22
N LYS A 11 26.80 -32.63 -28.38
CA LYS A 11 27.24 -33.79 -27.60
C LYS A 11 28.69 -34.16 -27.91
N GLU A 12 29.06 -34.17 -29.19
CA GLU A 12 30.44 -34.44 -29.61
C GLU A 12 31.42 -33.39 -29.08
N LYS A 13 31.07 -32.10 -29.16
CA LYS A 13 31.87 -31.02 -28.55
C LYS A 13 31.99 -31.17 -27.03
N ALA A 14 30.94 -31.62 -26.36
CA ALA A 14 30.98 -31.85 -24.92
C ALA A 14 31.86 -33.05 -24.55
N SER A 15 31.91 -34.12 -25.38
CA SER A 15 32.78 -35.28 -25.13
C SER A 15 34.26 -35.00 -25.38
N PHE A 16 34.58 -34.11 -26.33
CA PHE A 16 35.97 -33.69 -26.62
C PHE A 16 36.42 -32.46 -25.84
N LYS A 17 35.69 -32.05 -24.80
CA LYS A 17 36.03 -30.88 -23.99
C LYS A 17 37.36 -31.11 -23.24
N ASN A 18 38.28 -30.16 -23.33
CA ASN A 18 39.53 -30.20 -22.57
C ASN A 18 39.27 -29.68 -21.14
N PRO A 19 39.54 -30.45 -20.07
CA PRO A 19 39.34 -30.00 -18.69
C PRO A 19 40.24 -28.82 -18.30
N ASP A 20 41.39 -28.67 -18.95
CA ASP A 20 42.37 -27.60 -18.66
C ASP A 20 42.17 -26.37 -19.57
N GLU A 21 41.07 -26.30 -20.33
CA GLU A 21 40.80 -25.15 -21.19
C GLU A 21 40.57 -23.87 -20.36
N PHE A 22 41.25 -22.79 -20.77
CA PHE A 22 41.10 -21.49 -20.14
C PHE A 22 40.82 -20.40 -21.17
N TYR A 23 39.68 -19.73 -21.01
CA TYR A 23 39.32 -18.53 -21.74
C TYR A 23 39.25 -17.33 -20.79
N PHE A 24 39.79 -16.18 -21.17
CA PHE A 24 39.76 -14.97 -20.33
C PHE A 24 38.34 -14.55 -19.90
N LYS A 25 37.30 -14.89 -20.68
CA LYS A 25 35.90 -14.65 -20.30
C LYS A 25 35.45 -15.45 -19.07
N MET A 26 36.12 -16.55 -18.73
CA MET A 26 35.83 -17.35 -17.53
C MET A 26 36.15 -16.58 -16.23
N ILE A 27 36.99 -15.54 -16.28
CA ILE A 27 37.25 -14.66 -15.12
C ILE A 27 35.98 -13.87 -14.76
N ASN A 28 35.25 -13.40 -15.78
CA ASN A 28 34.09 -12.51 -15.63
C ASN A 28 32.74 -13.25 -15.76
N SER A 29 32.73 -14.57 -15.95
CA SER A 29 31.50 -15.33 -16.10
C SER A 29 31.49 -16.53 -15.18
N LYS A 30 30.32 -16.84 -14.64
CA LYS A 30 30.17 -17.86 -13.60
C LYS A 30 29.20 -18.92 -14.07
N THR A 31 29.49 -20.16 -13.74
CA THR A 31 28.58 -21.29 -13.94
C THR A 31 27.96 -21.61 -12.59
N VAL A 32 26.63 -21.56 -12.51
CA VAL A 32 25.87 -21.90 -11.29
C VAL A 32 25.01 -23.11 -11.63
N ASP A 33 25.17 -24.20 -10.88
CA ASP A 33 24.47 -25.48 -11.12
C ASP A 33 24.65 -26.02 -12.55
N GLY A 34 25.84 -25.84 -13.12
CA GLY A 34 26.16 -26.29 -14.49
C GLY A 34 25.64 -25.38 -15.61
N ILE A 35 24.94 -24.28 -15.29
CA ILE A 35 24.40 -23.34 -16.27
C ILE A 35 25.21 -22.03 -16.23
N HIS A 36 25.70 -21.61 -17.40
CA HIS A 36 26.39 -20.33 -17.56
C HIS A 36 25.45 -19.17 -17.25
N ARG A 37 25.80 -18.34 -16.27
CA ARG A 37 25.09 -17.10 -15.93
C ARG A 37 25.97 -15.90 -16.24
N PRO A 38 25.56 -15.02 -17.18
CA PRO A 38 26.26 -13.77 -17.41
C PRO A 38 26.14 -12.88 -16.15
N GLU A 39 27.18 -12.09 -15.87
CA GLU A 39 27.11 -11.07 -14.82
C GLU A 39 25.99 -10.07 -15.16
N ALA A 40 25.11 -9.79 -14.20
CA ALA A 40 24.08 -8.77 -14.37
C ALA A 40 24.71 -7.37 -14.29
N ASN A 41 24.36 -6.48 -15.23
CA ASN A 41 24.87 -5.11 -15.30
C ASN A 41 24.34 -4.16 -14.19
N ASN A 42 23.53 -4.65 -13.25
CA ASN A 42 22.91 -3.82 -12.20
C ASN A 42 23.80 -3.63 -10.97
N LYS A 43 25.05 -3.20 -11.19
CA LYS A 43 25.96 -2.85 -10.10
C LYS A 43 25.83 -1.36 -9.78
N TYR A 44 24.81 -1.01 -9.00
CA TYR A 44 24.75 0.33 -8.39
C TYR A 44 25.68 0.39 -7.18
N THR A 45 26.42 1.49 -7.06
CA THR A 45 27.16 1.80 -5.83
C THR A 45 26.17 2.05 -4.68
N GLU A 46 26.64 1.96 -3.43
CA GLU A 46 25.76 2.20 -2.28
C GLU A 46 25.23 3.64 -2.25
N GLU A 47 26.04 4.60 -2.71
CA GLU A 47 25.64 6.02 -2.85
C GLU A 47 24.54 6.20 -3.89
N GLU A 48 24.66 5.58 -5.06
CA GLU A 48 23.63 5.59 -6.10
C GLU A 48 22.32 4.95 -5.61
N ARG A 49 22.41 3.85 -4.86
CA ARG A 49 21.25 3.21 -4.23
C ARG A 49 20.58 4.11 -3.21
N MET A 50 21.35 4.82 -2.39
CA MET A 50 20.81 5.78 -1.42
C MET A 50 20.12 6.96 -2.11
N LEU A 51 20.73 7.48 -3.18
CA LEU A 51 20.13 8.55 -3.98
C LEU A 51 18.81 8.11 -4.63
N LEU A 52 18.77 6.90 -5.19
CA LEU A 52 17.55 6.35 -5.79
C LEU A 52 16.43 6.20 -4.75
N LYS A 53 16.75 5.59 -3.59
CA LYS A 53 15.80 5.48 -2.48
C LYS A 53 15.32 6.83 -1.96
N HIS A 54 16.17 7.85 -1.95
CA HIS A 54 15.77 9.20 -1.54
C HIS A 54 14.75 9.81 -2.52
N LYS A 55 14.98 9.64 -3.83
CA LYS A 55 14.03 10.09 -4.87
C LYS A 55 12.70 9.36 -4.75
N ASP A 56 12.72 8.03 -4.58
CA ASP A 56 11.52 7.23 -4.39
C ASP A 56 10.73 7.70 -3.15
N MET A 57 11.43 7.98 -2.06
CA MET A 57 10.81 8.50 -0.83
C MET A 57 10.13 9.86 -1.06
N GLY A 58 10.75 10.76 -1.83
CA GLY A 58 10.15 12.03 -2.21
C GLY A 58 8.91 11.86 -3.10
N TYR A 59 8.97 10.95 -4.07
CA TYR A 59 7.83 10.63 -4.94
C TYR A 59 6.63 10.09 -4.15
N ILE A 60 6.88 9.16 -3.23
CA ILE A 60 5.84 8.58 -2.38
C ILE A 60 5.24 9.63 -1.45
N PHE A 61 6.08 10.51 -0.88
CA PHE A 61 5.58 11.63 -0.08
C PHE A 61 4.64 12.53 -0.89
N GLN A 62 5.03 12.90 -2.11
CA GLN A 62 4.17 13.69 -3.01
C GLN A 62 2.87 12.95 -3.34
N ALA A 63 2.94 11.64 -3.59
CA ALA A 63 1.77 10.81 -3.83
C ALA A 63 0.80 10.82 -2.63
N VAL A 64 1.30 10.65 -1.40
CA VAL A 64 0.51 10.76 -0.16
C VAL A 64 -0.21 12.11 -0.10
N GLN A 65 0.51 13.22 -0.30
CA GLN A 65 -0.09 14.55 -0.25
C GLN A 65 -1.16 14.74 -1.33
N SER A 66 -0.90 14.26 -2.54
CA SER A 66 -1.87 14.34 -3.64
C SER A 66 -3.14 13.55 -3.36
N GLU A 67 -3.03 12.35 -2.77
CA GLU A 67 -4.17 11.51 -2.43
C GLU A 67 -4.94 12.08 -1.23
N ARG A 68 -4.26 12.59 -0.20
CA ARG A 68 -4.89 13.30 0.93
C ARG A 68 -5.76 14.47 0.44
N LYS A 69 -5.23 15.31 -0.46
CA LYS A 69 -6.00 16.42 -1.05
C LYS A 69 -7.21 15.94 -1.86
N LYS A 70 -7.13 14.79 -2.53
CA LYS A 70 -8.27 14.20 -3.23
C LYS A 70 -9.33 13.67 -2.26
N VAL A 71 -8.90 13.03 -1.17
CA VAL A 71 -9.79 12.59 -0.09
C VAL A 71 -10.51 13.80 0.51
N GLU A 72 -9.78 14.86 0.85
CA GLU A 72 -10.35 16.10 1.41
C GLU A 72 -11.39 16.74 0.48
N ARG A 73 -11.09 16.87 -0.81
CA ARG A 73 -12.06 17.41 -1.79
C ARG A 73 -13.32 16.55 -1.89
N LEU A 74 -13.16 15.22 -1.91
CA LEU A 74 -14.30 14.31 -1.93
C LEU A 74 -15.10 14.40 -0.62
N SER A 75 -14.45 14.37 0.54
CA SER A 75 -15.13 14.44 1.84
C SER A 75 -15.89 15.76 2.00
N SER A 76 -15.37 16.86 1.48
CA SER A 76 -16.06 18.16 1.50
C SER A 76 -17.27 18.21 0.54
N THR A 77 -17.25 17.41 -0.53
CA THR A 77 -18.35 17.37 -1.52
C THR A 77 -19.45 16.39 -1.11
N LEU A 78 -19.09 15.27 -0.47
CA LEU A 78 -20.01 14.22 -0.03
C LEU A 78 -20.60 14.55 1.35
N HIS A 79 -21.93 14.49 1.48
CA HIS A 79 -22.62 14.69 2.77
C HIS A 79 -22.53 13.46 3.68
N ALA A 80 -22.59 13.64 5.00
CA ALA A 80 -22.67 12.55 5.99
C ALA A 80 -21.55 11.47 5.88
N VAL A 81 -20.34 11.91 5.50
CA VAL A 81 -19.13 11.06 5.43
C VAL A 81 -18.54 10.78 6.81
N ASP A 82 -18.63 11.76 7.72
CA ASP A 82 -18.15 11.63 9.10
C ASP A 82 -19.16 10.86 9.95
N ASP A 83 -18.70 10.38 11.11
CA ASP A 83 -19.54 9.70 12.09
C ASP A 83 -20.82 10.50 12.31
N LYS A 84 -21.97 9.83 12.12
CA LYS A 84 -23.28 10.42 12.38
C LYS A 84 -23.32 10.85 13.84
N ARG A 85 -23.10 12.14 14.08
CA ARG A 85 -23.36 12.75 15.38
C ARG A 85 -24.80 12.41 15.73
N SER A 86 -25.00 11.71 16.84
CA SER A 86 -26.34 11.44 17.36
C SER A 86 -26.91 12.77 17.86
N ASN A 87 -27.50 13.54 16.95
CA ASN A 87 -28.13 14.81 17.28
C ASN A 87 -29.31 14.51 18.22
N LYS A 88 -29.27 15.09 19.43
CA LYS A 88 -30.36 15.01 20.40
C LYS A 88 -31.38 16.08 20.03
N HIS A 89 -32.52 15.68 19.48
CA HIS A 89 -33.64 16.59 19.21
C HIS A 89 -34.49 16.72 20.48
N ILE A 90 -34.53 17.92 21.06
CA ILE A 90 -35.31 18.24 22.27
C ILE A 90 -36.58 18.96 21.82
N TYR A 91 -37.74 18.46 22.25
CA TYR A 91 -39.04 19.06 22.00
C TYR A 91 -39.56 19.67 23.29
N PHE A 92 -40.06 20.91 23.20
CA PHE A 92 -40.76 21.58 24.29
C PHE A 92 -42.26 21.47 24.05
N ALA A 93 -43.03 21.33 25.11
CA ALA A 93 -44.48 21.28 25.10
C ALA A 93 -44.99 22.19 26.22
N GLU A 94 -46.05 22.94 25.93
CA GLU A 94 -46.73 23.82 26.89
C GLU A 94 -47.56 22.97 27.86
N ASP A 95 -48.20 21.91 27.36
CA ASP A 95 -49.09 21.06 28.15
C ASP A 95 -48.78 19.56 28.08
N ARG A 96 -49.29 18.81 29.08
CA ARG A 96 -49.12 17.35 29.16
C ARG A 96 -49.77 16.62 27.98
N GLU A 97 -50.87 17.16 27.46
CA GLU A 97 -51.58 16.61 26.30
C GLU A 97 -50.77 16.81 25.02
N GLU A 98 -50.23 18.00 24.80
CA GLU A 98 -49.33 18.32 23.69
C GLU A 98 -48.06 17.43 23.73
N ALA A 99 -47.48 17.23 24.91
CA ALA A 99 -46.33 16.34 25.08
C ALA A 99 -46.65 14.88 24.70
N LYS A 100 -47.90 14.43 24.84
CA LYS A 100 -48.34 13.09 24.43
C LYS A 100 -48.54 13.04 22.91
N GLU A 101 -49.11 14.09 22.32
CA GLU A 101 -49.27 14.21 20.87
C GLU A 101 -47.91 14.22 20.15
N ILE A 102 -46.96 15.04 20.59
CA ILE A 102 -45.61 15.12 20.01
C ILE A 102 -44.92 13.75 20.02
N ARG A 103 -45.00 13.01 21.15
CA ARG A 103 -44.45 11.65 21.24
C ARG A 103 -45.11 10.69 20.27
N SER A 104 -46.44 10.76 20.13
CA SER A 104 -47.17 9.92 19.19
C SER A 104 -46.82 10.23 17.73
N ARG A 105 -46.66 11.52 17.38
CA ARG A 105 -46.28 11.98 16.05
C ARG A 105 -44.86 11.53 15.69
N ILE A 106 -43.91 11.62 16.62
CA ILE A 106 -42.54 11.12 16.44
C ILE A 106 -42.53 9.61 16.21
N GLY A 107 -43.34 8.86 16.96
CA GLY A 107 -43.49 7.40 16.80
C GLY A 107 -44.17 7.00 15.49
N GLN A 108 -45.02 7.85 14.91
CA GLN A 108 -45.64 7.65 13.59
C GLN A 108 -44.73 8.09 12.44
N SER A 109 -43.96 9.17 12.62
CA SER A 109 -42.99 9.70 11.65
C SER A 109 -41.66 8.94 11.63
N SER A 110 -41.52 7.86 12.42
CA SER A 110 -40.34 6.98 12.36
C SER A 110 -40.30 6.12 11.10
N SER A 111 -41.33 6.20 10.24
CA SER A 111 -41.13 5.91 8.82
C SER A 111 -40.07 6.89 8.32
N THR A 112 -38.86 6.36 8.11
CA THR A 112 -37.72 7.02 7.46
C THR A 112 -38.22 8.13 6.54
N PRO A 113 -37.71 9.39 6.62
CA PRO A 113 -38.10 10.41 5.68
C PRO A 113 -38.03 9.78 4.30
N GLN A 114 -39.19 9.64 3.64
CA GLN A 114 -39.26 9.08 2.31
C GLN A 114 -38.53 10.10 1.46
N PHE A 115 -37.21 9.92 1.35
CA PHE A 115 -36.43 10.45 0.26
C PHE A 115 -37.12 9.88 -0.97
N GLY A 116 -38.05 10.67 -1.53
CA GLY A 116 -38.95 10.25 -2.59
C GLY A 116 -38.16 9.49 -3.63
N ASN A 117 -38.68 8.32 -4.00
CA ASN A 117 -38.10 7.29 -4.86
C ASN A 117 -36.87 7.76 -5.68
N ILE A 118 -35.69 7.85 -5.04
CA ILE A 118 -34.51 8.47 -5.67
C ILE A 118 -34.20 7.62 -6.91
N PRO A 119 -34.13 8.21 -8.12
CA PRO A 119 -33.82 7.48 -9.33
C PRO A 119 -32.58 6.58 -9.15
N SER A 120 -32.66 5.33 -9.62
CA SER A 120 -31.60 4.31 -9.46
C SER A 120 -30.23 4.80 -9.94
N ARG A 121 -30.21 5.65 -10.98
CA ARG A 121 -29.01 6.31 -11.50
C ARG A 121 -28.30 7.18 -10.46
N ILE A 122 -29.05 7.92 -9.64
CA ILE A 122 -28.51 8.77 -8.59
C ILE A 122 -27.95 7.90 -7.47
N LYS A 123 -28.72 6.91 -6.99
CA LYS A 123 -28.26 5.94 -5.97
C LYS A 123 -26.93 5.28 -6.37
N ARG A 124 -26.82 4.84 -7.62
CA ARG A 124 -25.59 4.22 -8.16
C ARG A 124 -24.41 5.18 -8.17
N LYS A 125 -24.61 6.43 -8.63
CA LYS A 125 -23.54 7.45 -8.64
C LYS A 125 -23.08 7.76 -7.23
N THR A 126 -24.02 7.97 -6.31
CA THR A 126 -23.74 8.21 -4.89
C THR A 126 -22.93 7.06 -4.28
N ALA A 127 -23.37 5.81 -4.46
CA ALA A 127 -22.65 4.64 -3.97
C ALA A 127 -21.23 4.51 -4.55
N SER A 128 -21.08 4.82 -5.85
CA SER A 128 -19.76 4.83 -6.50
C SER A 128 -18.82 5.87 -5.88
N SER A 129 -19.32 7.07 -5.60
CA SER A 129 -18.52 8.14 -4.98
C SER A 129 -18.08 7.80 -3.55
N TYR A 130 -18.95 7.19 -2.74
CA TYR A 130 -18.56 6.69 -1.41
C TYR A 130 -17.52 5.57 -1.49
N LYS A 131 -17.70 4.62 -2.42
CA LYS A 131 -16.71 3.55 -2.65
C LYS A 131 -15.35 4.12 -3.07
N GLU A 132 -15.35 5.12 -3.95
CA GLU A 132 -14.13 5.81 -4.38
C GLU A 132 -13.42 6.51 -3.22
N LEU A 133 -14.18 7.19 -2.35
CA LEU A 133 -13.64 7.84 -1.15
C LEU A 133 -12.95 6.80 -0.25
N GLU A 134 -13.60 5.66 -0.01
CA GLU A 134 -13.07 4.61 0.85
C GLU A 134 -11.78 4.01 0.26
N SER A 135 -11.79 3.65 -1.03
CA SER A 135 -10.59 3.16 -1.71
C SER A 135 -9.44 4.18 -1.71
N ARG A 136 -9.74 5.48 -1.73
CA ARG A 136 -8.72 6.53 -1.59
C ARG A 136 -8.17 6.62 -0.17
N LYS A 137 -9.02 6.52 0.86
CA LYS A 137 -8.59 6.46 2.26
C LYS A 137 -7.66 5.26 2.50
N GLU A 138 -8.01 4.09 1.99
CA GLU A 138 -7.16 2.90 2.04
C GLU A 138 -5.82 3.11 1.32
N ARG A 139 -5.84 3.73 0.13
CA ARG A 139 -4.61 4.04 -0.61
C ARG A 139 -3.70 4.99 0.17
N VAL A 140 -4.26 6.03 0.78
CA VAL A 140 -3.50 6.95 1.65
C VAL A 140 -2.85 6.17 2.79
N LYS A 141 -3.61 5.32 3.51
CA LYS A 141 -3.08 4.47 4.59
C LYS A 141 -1.93 3.58 4.13
N ASN A 142 -2.06 2.96 2.95
CA ASN A 142 -1.02 2.11 2.38
C ASN A 142 0.25 2.89 2.02
N LEU A 143 0.10 4.06 1.38
CA LEU A 143 1.23 4.93 1.03
C LEU A 143 1.92 5.49 2.28
N GLU A 144 1.16 5.84 3.31
CA GLU A 144 1.69 6.30 4.59
C GLU A 144 2.51 5.20 5.30
N LYS A 145 2.00 3.97 5.31
CA LYS A 145 2.74 2.81 5.82
C LYS A 145 4.06 2.62 5.07
N LEU A 146 4.01 2.65 3.74
CA LEU A 146 5.20 2.50 2.90
C LEU A 146 6.21 3.63 3.12
N TYR A 147 5.73 4.86 3.27
CA TYR A 147 6.56 6.01 3.64
C TYR A 147 7.22 5.83 5.02
N ALA A 148 6.46 5.38 6.02
CA ALA A 148 6.98 5.10 7.36
C ALA A 148 8.07 4.01 7.34
N ASP A 149 7.88 2.94 6.56
CA ASP A 149 8.86 1.87 6.39
C ASP A 149 10.16 2.38 5.75
N MET A 150 10.06 3.21 4.69
CA MET A 150 11.24 3.82 4.08
C MET A 150 11.95 4.80 5.02
N ALA A 151 11.19 5.59 5.79
CA ALA A 151 11.74 6.51 6.77
C ALA A 151 12.51 5.74 7.85
N LEU A 152 11.95 4.66 8.37
CA LEU A 152 12.63 3.76 9.31
C LEU A 152 13.91 3.18 8.71
N GLN A 153 13.87 2.68 7.47
CA GLN A 153 15.07 2.18 6.78
C GLN A 153 16.15 3.25 6.64
N LYS A 154 15.76 4.49 6.31
CA LYS A 154 16.69 5.62 6.20
C LYS A 154 17.35 5.92 7.53
N GLU A 155 16.58 5.96 8.62
CA GLU A 155 17.14 6.12 9.95
C GLU A 155 18.11 4.98 10.28
N LEU A 156 17.74 3.73 9.98
CA LEU A 156 18.56 2.55 10.30
C LEU A 156 19.91 2.55 9.58
N LYS A 157 20.03 3.23 8.45
CA LYS A 157 21.29 3.41 7.73
C LYS A 157 22.22 4.50 8.30
N LYS A 158 21.72 5.40 9.17
CA LYS A 158 22.58 6.43 9.81
C LYS A 158 23.66 5.79 10.69
N PRO A 159 24.80 6.45 10.95
CA PRO A 159 25.75 5.95 11.95
C PRO A 159 25.12 5.91 13.35
N GLY A 160 25.61 4.99 14.20
CA GLY A 160 25.14 4.81 15.59
C GLY A 160 24.88 3.35 15.93
N ARG A 161 25.08 2.97 17.20
CA ARG A 161 24.77 1.62 17.69
C ARG A 161 23.26 1.45 17.71
N LYS A 162 22.75 0.35 17.15
CA LYS A 162 21.31 0.06 17.09
C LYS A 162 21.09 -1.40 17.38
N ARG A 163 20.04 -1.70 18.12
CA ARG A 163 19.64 -3.08 18.43
C ARG A 163 18.16 -3.27 18.18
N LYS A 164 17.80 -4.34 17.47
CA LYS A 164 16.43 -4.81 17.35
C LYS A 164 15.95 -5.37 18.70
N LEU A 165 14.81 -4.90 19.19
CA LEU A 165 14.19 -5.43 20.40
C LEU A 165 13.55 -6.79 20.10
N ARG A 166 13.61 -7.69 21.08
CA ARG A 166 12.87 -8.96 21.04
C ARG A 166 11.42 -8.71 21.44
N GLU A 167 10.51 -9.58 21.04
CA GLU A 167 9.06 -9.44 21.32
C GLU A 167 8.75 -9.31 22.82
N GLU A 168 9.51 -10.00 23.68
CA GLU A 168 9.39 -9.96 25.14
C GLU A 168 9.78 -8.60 25.77
N GLU A 169 10.62 -7.81 25.11
CA GLU A 169 11.07 -6.51 25.60
C GLU A 169 10.09 -5.37 25.22
N ILE A 170 9.05 -5.67 24.42
CA ILE A 170 8.12 -4.67 23.90
C ILE A 170 6.92 -4.55 24.84
N VAL A 171 6.82 -3.42 25.54
CA VAL A 171 5.74 -3.14 26.51
C VAL A 171 4.34 -3.15 25.88
N ASN A 172 4.26 -2.83 24.58
CA ASN A 172 3.04 -2.90 23.81
C ASN A 172 3.25 -3.96 22.72
N SER A 173 2.39 -4.99 22.65
CA SER A 173 2.50 -6.10 21.68
C SER A 173 2.21 -5.61 20.26
N ALA A 174 3.05 -4.71 19.74
CA ALA A 174 3.00 -4.24 18.39
C ALA A 174 3.56 -5.33 17.48
N SER A 175 2.83 -5.67 16.43
CA SER A 175 3.27 -6.62 15.38
C SER A 175 4.44 -6.11 14.52
N GLN A 176 5.00 -4.94 14.84
CA GLN A 176 6.07 -4.29 14.09
C GLN A 176 7.40 -4.36 14.84
N THR A 177 8.48 -4.54 14.09
CA THR A 177 9.84 -4.60 14.61
C THR A 177 10.28 -3.24 15.17
N VAL A 178 10.69 -3.21 16.43
CA VAL A 178 11.16 -1.99 17.11
C VAL A 178 12.67 -2.02 17.27
N TYR A 179 13.31 -0.86 17.11
CA TYR A 179 14.76 -0.68 17.29
C TYR A 179 15.04 0.31 18.42
N LYS A 180 16.06 0.01 19.22
CA LYS A 180 16.65 0.92 20.21
C LYS A 180 17.98 1.44 19.70
N TRP A 181 18.21 2.73 19.90
CA TRP A 181 19.40 3.48 19.53
C TRP A 181 20.23 3.74 20.79
#